data_AF-A0AAP2RDD5-F1
#
_entry.id   AF-A0AAP2RDD5-F1
#
_cell.length_a   1.000
_cell.length_b   1.000
_cell.length_c   1.000
_cell.angle_alpha   90.00
_cell.angle_beta   90.00
_cell.angle_gamma   90.00
#
_symmetry.space_group_name_H-M   'P 1'
#
loop_
_entity.id
_entity.type
_entity.pdbx_description
1 polymer ?
#
loop_
_entity_poly.entity_id
_entity_poly.type
_entity_poly.pdbx_seq_one_letter_code
_entity_poly.pdbx_strand_id
1 'polypeptide(L)'
;MDIKKILLAAGSVLILAVVAVFAVLGFVIFDVMSYTATGSETINPAGDVTGKALVVYDPGISGSAKNIAETVANDLKSNGYVVDLSGIRSQTAADQSGYDVIVVGGPIYAGNASSAVREYLASMKPSENAKIGVFATGSVSISDAGQLQKEAAPLPDDSPIMIDAVVKLIPQDDTDSKCAVFVTTLLQ
;
A
#
# COMPACT_ATOMS: atom_id res chain seq x y z
N MET A 1 -12.37 37.83 -36.60
CA MET A 1 -12.22 36.47 -36.04
C MET A 1 -13.49 35.70 -36.36
N ASP A 2 -13.39 34.59 -37.08
CA ASP A 2 -14.58 33.88 -37.59
C ASP A 2 -15.39 33.27 -36.44
N ILE A 3 -16.71 33.51 -36.40
CA ILE A 3 -17.62 32.99 -35.36
C ILE A 3 -17.47 31.48 -35.15
N LYS A 4 -17.21 30.71 -36.22
CA LYS A 4 -16.93 29.28 -36.13
C LYS A 4 -15.66 28.95 -35.33
N LYS A 5 -14.60 29.76 -35.46
CA LYS A 5 -13.36 29.60 -34.70
C LYS A 5 -13.55 29.95 -33.22
N ILE A 6 -14.40 30.93 -32.92
CA ILE A 6 -14.75 31.32 -31.54
C ILE A 6 -15.56 30.21 -30.86
N LEU A 7 -16.57 29.67 -31.54
CA LEU A 7 -17.37 28.56 -31.01
C LEU A 7 -16.54 27.30 -30.80
N LEU A 8 -15.62 26.99 -31.72
CA LEU A 8 -14.73 25.85 -31.59
C LEU A 8 -13.75 26.04 -30.42
N ALA A 9 -13.16 27.22 -30.26
CA ALA A 9 -12.27 27.53 -29.14
C ALA A 9 -13.02 27.48 -27.78
N ALA A 10 -14.22 28.08 -27.70
CA ALA A 10 -15.04 28.05 -26.49
C ALA A 10 -15.47 26.62 -26.12
N GLY A 11 -15.85 25.81 -27.12
CA GLY A 11 -16.17 24.40 -26.91
C GLY A 11 -14.98 23.59 -26.43
N SER A 12 -13.79 23.78 -27.02
CA SER A 12 -12.56 23.12 -26.58
C SER A 12 -12.16 23.51 -25.15
N VAL A 13 -12.28 24.78 -24.77
CA VAL A 13 -12.01 25.24 -23.41
C VAL A 13 -12.98 24.62 -22.41
N LEU A 14 -14.27 24.53 -22.75
CA LEU A 14 -15.27 23.88 -21.91
C LEU A 14 -14.96 22.39 -21.70
N ILE A 15 -14.61 21.68 -22.77
CA ILE A 15 -14.24 20.25 -22.71
C ILE A 15 -13.00 20.07 -21.83
N LEU A 16 -11.96 20.90 -22.00
CA LEU A 16 -10.77 20.85 -21.17
C LEU A 16 -11.07 21.13 -19.69
N ALA A 17 -11.94 22.10 -19.40
CA ALA A 17 -12.36 22.38 -18.03
C ALA A 17 -13.11 21.20 -17.40
N VAL A 18 -14.02 20.56 -18.16
CA VAL A 18 -14.75 19.37 -17.69
C VAL A 18 -13.78 18.20 -17.43
N VAL A 19 -12.84 17.94 -18.35
CA VAL A 19 -11.81 16.90 -18.16
C VAL A 19 -10.94 17.20 -16.93
N ALA A 20 -10.55 18.46 -16.71
CA ALA A 20 -9.78 18.85 -15.54
C ALA A 20 -10.56 18.62 -14.24
N VAL A 21 -11.86 18.95 -14.20
CA VAL A 21 -12.71 18.69 -13.02
C VAL A 21 -12.82 17.19 -12.74
N PHE A 22 -13.05 16.37 -13.76
CA PHE A 22 -13.10 14.91 -13.58
C PHE A 22 -11.76 14.32 -13.13
N ALA A 23 -10.63 14.85 -13.63
CA ALA A 23 -9.30 14.44 -13.17
C ALA A 23 -9.09 14.77 -11.68
N VAL A 24 -9.48 15.97 -11.24
CA VAL A 24 -9.40 16.37 -9.82
C VAL A 24 -10.32 15.53 -8.95
N LEU A 25 -11.57 15.31 -9.35
CA LEU A 25 -12.51 14.47 -8.61
C LEU A 25 -12.02 13.02 -8.50
N GLY A 26 -11.48 12.46 -9.58
CA GLY A 26 -10.86 11.14 -9.56
C GLY A 26 -9.72 11.07 -8.54
N PHE A 27 -8.80 12.04 -8.57
CA PHE A 27 -7.69 12.11 -7.63
C PHE A 27 -8.16 12.16 -6.16
N VAL A 28 -9.18 12.97 -5.86
CA VAL A 28 -9.76 13.06 -4.50
C VAL A 28 -10.41 11.74 -4.08
N ILE A 29 -11.20 11.09 -4.94
CA ILE A 29 -11.88 9.84 -4.58
C ILE A 29 -10.87 8.71 -4.29
N PHE A 30 -9.78 8.63 -5.06
CA PHE A 30 -8.72 7.65 -4.79
C PHE A 30 -8.09 7.85 -3.40
N ASP A 31 -7.97 9.09 -2.94
CA ASP A 31 -7.36 9.43 -1.65
C ASP A 31 -8.35 9.26 -0.47
N VAL A 32 -9.64 9.56 -0.66
CA VAL A 32 -10.69 9.51 0.39
C VAL A 32 -10.81 8.14 1.05
N MET A 33 -10.69 7.03 0.31
CA MET A 33 -10.78 5.70 0.91
C MET A 33 -9.66 5.45 1.92
N SER A 34 -8.46 5.97 1.65
CA SER A 34 -7.33 5.90 2.59
C SER A 34 -7.59 6.71 3.87
N TYR A 35 -8.26 7.88 3.78
CA TYR A 35 -8.57 8.72 4.94
C TYR A 35 -9.52 8.05 5.94
N THR A 36 -10.31 7.09 5.50
CA THR A 36 -11.24 6.34 6.36
C THR A 36 -10.64 5.07 6.96
N ALA A 37 -9.42 4.71 6.56
CA ALA A 37 -8.72 3.51 7.04
C ALA A 37 -8.10 3.75 8.43
N THR A 38 -8.94 3.89 9.44
CA THR A 38 -8.54 4.19 10.84
C THR A 38 -8.69 3.01 11.79
N GLY A 39 -9.32 1.91 11.33
CA GLY A 39 -9.53 0.70 12.13
C GLY A 39 -8.21 -0.02 12.43
N SER A 40 -8.19 -0.71 13.57
CA SER A 40 -7.06 -1.54 13.99
C SER A 40 -7.55 -2.71 14.83
N GLU A 41 -6.87 -3.85 14.73
CA GLU A 41 -7.07 -5.00 15.60
C GLU A 41 -5.76 -5.70 15.90
N THR A 42 -5.68 -6.32 17.09
CA THR A 42 -4.55 -7.15 17.50
C THR A 42 -4.93 -8.61 17.38
N ILE A 43 -4.11 -9.38 16.68
CA ILE A 43 -4.29 -10.80 16.40
C ILE A 43 -3.22 -11.57 17.17
N ASN A 44 -3.67 -12.44 18.08
CA ASN A 44 -2.76 -13.28 18.88
C ASN A 44 -2.22 -14.45 18.05
N PRO A 45 -0.95 -14.87 18.27
CA PRO A 45 -0.33 -15.96 17.53
C PRO A 45 -1.05 -17.29 17.77
N ALA A 46 -0.85 -18.24 16.86
CA ALA A 46 -1.42 -19.59 16.98
C ALA A 46 -0.70 -20.46 18.04
N GLY A 47 0.51 -20.08 18.46
CA GLY A 47 1.35 -20.82 19.39
C GLY A 47 2.27 -19.90 20.21
N ASP A 48 3.51 -20.32 20.45
CA ASP A 48 4.48 -19.54 21.21
C ASP A 48 4.79 -18.19 20.52
N VAL A 49 4.92 -17.15 21.35
CA VAL A 49 5.20 -15.80 20.88
C VAL A 49 6.66 -15.71 20.41
N THR A 50 6.84 -15.40 19.13
CA THR A 50 8.15 -15.19 18.49
C THR A 50 8.53 -13.71 18.47
N GLY A 51 7.56 -12.82 18.27
CA GLY A 51 7.80 -11.38 18.17
C GLY A 51 6.51 -10.59 17.93
N LYS A 52 6.67 -9.30 17.62
CA LYS A 52 5.57 -8.39 17.32
C LYS A 52 5.64 -7.90 15.87
N ALA A 53 4.52 -7.97 15.15
CA ALA A 53 4.41 -7.48 13.78
C ALA A 53 3.33 -6.41 13.64
N LEU A 54 3.58 -5.44 12.76
CA LEU A 54 2.61 -4.42 12.34
C LEU A 54 2.29 -4.64 10.86
N VAL A 55 1.02 -4.79 10.52
CA VAL A 55 0.58 -4.85 9.11
C VAL A 55 -0.31 -3.66 8.83
N VAL A 56 0.19 -2.73 8.02
CA VAL A 56 -0.48 -1.48 7.65
C VAL A 56 -1.01 -1.56 6.23
N TYR A 57 -2.28 -1.20 6.04
CA TYR A 57 -2.91 -1.21 4.73
C TYR A 57 -3.62 0.10 4.38
N ASP A 58 -3.44 0.53 3.13
CA ASP A 58 -4.41 1.37 2.45
C ASP A 58 -5.38 0.46 1.68
N PRO A 59 -6.68 0.42 2.04
CA PRO A 59 -7.64 -0.50 1.40
C PRO A 59 -7.85 -0.22 -0.09
N GLY A 60 -7.60 1.01 -0.55
CA GLY A 60 -7.99 1.45 -1.88
C GLY A 60 -9.50 1.39 -2.13
N ILE A 61 -9.91 1.63 -3.38
CA ILE A 61 -11.34 1.67 -3.74
C ILE A 61 -12.01 0.30 -3.64
N SER A 62 -11.34 -0.77 -4.05
CA SER A 62 -11.93 -2.12 -4.06
C SER A 62 -11.88 -2.83 -2.71
N GLY A 63 -11.09 -2.34 -1.75
CA GLY A 63 -10.80 -3.04 -0.51
C GLY A 63 -9.84 -4.22 -0.67
N SER A 64 -9.36 -4.53 -1.88
CA SER A 64 -8.52 -5.71 -2.14
C SER A 64 -7.25 -5.73 -1.29
N ALA A 65 -6.63 -4.57 -1.07
CA ALA A 65 -5.43 -4.47 -0.26
C ALA A 65 -5.68 -4.78 1.24
N LYS A 66 -6.89 -4.54 1.76
CA LYS A 66 -7.26 -4.98 3.12
C LYS A 66 -7.27 -6.51 3.21
N ASN A 67 -7.86 -7.19 2.23
CA ASN A 67 -7.89 -8.65 2.21
C ASN A 67 -6.48 -9.24 2.13
N ILE A 68 -5.58 -8.63 1.33
CA ILE A 68 -4.18 -9.05 1.28
C ILE A 68 -3.50 -8.85 2.64
N ALA A 69 -3.73 -7.71 3.30
CA ALA A 69 -3.19 -7.43 4.62
C ALA A 69 -3.68 -8.43 5.67
N GLU A 70 -4.96 -8.84 5.60
CA GLU A 70 -5.52 -9.90 6.45
C GLU A 70 -4.82 -11.25 6.21
N THR A 71 -4.58 -11.63 4.94
CA THR A 71 -3.82 -12.85 4.62
C THR A 71 -2.40 -12.79 5.18
N VAL A 72 -1.68 -11.70 4.93
CA VAL A 72 -0.31 -11.50 5.45
C VAL A 72 -0.28 -11.54 6.98
N ALA A 73 -1.25 -10.90 7.64
CA ALA A 73 -1.37 -10.93 9.09
C ALA A 73 -1.62 -12.35 9.63
N ASN A 74 -2.44 -13.14 8.95
CA ASN A 74 -2.68 -14.54 9.31
C ASN A 74 -1.44 -15.43 9.10
N ASP A 75 -0.65 -15.18 8.06
CA ASP A 75 0.62 -15.87 7.83
C ASP A 75 1.65 -15.53 8.91
N LEU A 76 1.79 -14.25 9.27
CA LEU A 76 2.65 -13.80 10.37
C LEU A 76 2.21 -14.38 11.72
N LYS A 77 0.91 -14.39 12.00
CA LYS A 77 0.31 -15.04 13.17
C LYS A 77 0.68 -16.52 13.25
N SER A 78 0.61 -17.23 12.12
CA SER A 78 0.98 -18.65 12.03
C SER A 78 2.48 -18.88 12.25
N ASN A 79 3.31 -17.86 12.03
CA ASN A 79 4.74 -17.84 12.34
C ASN A 79 5.05 -17.32 13.76
N GLY A 80 4.05 -17.23 14.65
CA GLY A 80 4.25 -16.92 16.06
C GLY A 80 4.27 -15.43 16.40
N TYR A 81 3.95 -14.53 15.47
CA TYR A 81 3.90 -13.10 15.75
C TYR A 81 2.57 -12.68 16.38
N VAL A 82 2.63 -11.78 17.36
CA VAL A 82 1.49 -10.94 17.73
C VAL A 82 1.36 -9.86 16.67
N VAL A 83 0.24 -9.83 15.95
CA VAL A 83 0.09 -8.96 14.78
C VAL A 83 -0.91 -7.85 15.06
N ASP A 84 -0.47 -6.60 14.94
CA ASP A 84 -1.36 -5.45 14.87
C ASP A 84 -1.71 -5.20 13.39
N LEU A 85 -2.93 -5.54 12.98
CA LEU A 85 -3.46 -5.26 11.64
C LEU A 85 -4.15 -3.90 11.67
N SER A 86 -3.77 -3.01 10.75
CA SER A 86 -4.16 -1.62 10.85
C SER A 86 -4.36 -0.90 9.53
N GLY A 87 -5.41 -0.08 9.46
CA GLY A 87 -5.55 0.90 8.41
C GLY A 87 -4.49 1.98 8.51
N ILE A 88 -4.04 2.49 7.36
CA ILE A 88 -2.89 3.40 7.25
C ILE A 88 -3.03 4.74 7.97
N ARG A 89 -4.24 5.14 8.36
CA ARG A 89 -4.53 6.37 9.10
C ARG A 89 -4.91 6.12 10.58
N SER A 90 -4.69 4.91 11.10
CA SER A 90 -4.93 4.59 12.51
C SER A 90 -3.82 5.14 13.41
N GLN A 91 -4.10 5.21 14.72
CA GLN A 91 -3.06 5.51 15.71
C GLN A 91 -2.04 4.37 15.85
N THR A 92 -2.49 3.11 15.73
CA THR A 92 -1.61 1.93 15.78
C THR A 92 -0.60 1.93 14.64
N ALA A 93 -0.98 2.39 13.45
CA ALA A 93 -0.06 2.53 12.32
C ALA A 93 0.96 3.65 12.55
N ALA A 94 0.63 4.69 13.32
CA ALA A 94 1.55 5.80 13.60
C ALA A 94 2.64 5.44 14.62
N ASP A 95 2.37 4.50 15.53
CA ASP A 95 3.36 3.97 16.47
C ASP A 95 4.04 2.74 15.86
N GLN A 96 5.28 2.90 15.40
CA GLN A 96 6.09 1.84 14.78
C GLN A 96 7.12 1.27 15.75
N SER A 97 7.10 1.71 17.01
CA SER A 97 8.09 1.31 18.00
C SER A 97 7.83 -0.11 18.50
N GLY A 98 8.90 -0.88 18.71
CA GLY A 98 8.81 -2.21 19.31
C GLY A 98 8.25 -3.32 18.43
N TYR A 99 8.06 -3.08 17.13
CA TYR A 99 7.80 -4.14 16.16
C TYR A 99 9.11 -4.69 15.58
N ASP A 100 9.16 -6.01 15.47
CA ASP A 100 10.25 -6.76 14.83
C ASP A 100 10.03 -6.87 13.32
N VAL A 101 8.76 -6.81 12.89
CA VAL A 101 8.35 -6.87 11.49
C VAL A 101 7.31 -5.80 11.20
N ILE A 102 7.49 -5.03 10.13
CA ILE A 102 6.50 -4.07 9.66
C ILE A 102 6.21 -4.36 8.19
N VAL A 103 4.95 -4.60 7.87
CA VAL A 103 4.46 -4.74 6.50
C VAL A 103 3.59 -3.55 6.17
N VAL A 104 3.82 -2.91 5.03
CA VAL A 104 2.99 -1.80 4.54
C VAL A 104 2.50 -2.13 3.14
N GLY A 105 1.26 -1.83 2.81
CA GLY A 105 0.82 -2.01 1.43
C GLY A 105 -0.49 -1.37 1.05
N GLY A 106 -0.74 -1.37 -0.24
CA GLY A 106 -1.91 -0.69 -0.81
C GLY A 106 -2.00 -0.88 -2.33
N PRO A 107 -2.93 -0.17 -2.98
CA PRO A 107 -3.08 -0.24 -4.42
C PRO A 107 -1.97 0.52 -5.16
N ILE A 108 -1.61 0.01 -6.35
CA ILE A 108 -0.87 0.76 -7.37
C ILE A 108 -1.87 1.42 -8.31
N TYR A 109 -1.83 2.74 -8.37
CA TYR A 109 -2.60 3.57 -9.29
C TYR A 109 -1.66 4.33 -10.21
N ALA A 110 -1.91 4.24 -11.52
CA ALA A 110 -1.09 4.89 -12.56
C ALA A 110 0.43 4.63 -12.40
N GLY A 111 0.82 3.39 -12.09
CA GLY A 111 2.21 2.96 -11.96
C GLY A 111 2.91 3.42 -10.67
N ASN A 112 2.17 3.89 -9.67
CA ASN A 112 2.71 4.27 -8.37
C ASN A 112 1.84 3.72 -7.26
N ALA A 113 2.44 3.33 -6.14
CA ALA A 113 1.72 3.11 -4.88
C ALA A 113 0.89 4.35 -4.53
N SER A 114 -0.23 4.14 -3.83
CA SER A 114 -1.10 5.23 -3.39
C SER A 114 -0.33 6.30 -2.61
N SER A 115 -0.84 7.54 -2.66
CA SER A 115 -0.31 8.67 -1.88
C SER A 115 -0.08 8.30 -0.42
N ALA A 116 -1.07 7.66 0.21
CA ALA A 116 -1.00 7.25 1.61
C ALA A 116 0.15 6.26 1.88
N VAL A 117 0.34 5.24 1.04
CA VAL A 117 1.46 4.29 1.19
C VAL A 117 2.80 4.99 1.05
N ARG A 118 2.94 5.87 0.04
CA ARG A 118 4.17 6.63 -0.19
C ARG A 118 4.51 7.57 0.96
N GLU A 119 3.52 8.30 1.47
CA GLU A 119 3.67 9.18 2.63
C GLU A 119 4.04 8.39 3.88
N TYR A 120 3.41 7.24 4.09
CA TYR A 120 3.71 6.37 5.22
C TYR A 120 5.16 5.88 5.15
N LEU A 121 5.57 5.26 4.03
CA LEU A 121 6.94 4.78 3.82
C LEU A 121 7.98 5.89 4.00
N ALA A 122 7.73 7.09 3.46
CA ALA A 122 8.65 8.22 3.59
C ALA A 122 8.76 8.80 5.02
N SER A 123 7.76 8.57 5.88
CA SER A 123 7.73 9.08 7.25
C SER A 123 8.04 8.01 8.31
N MET A 124 8.23 6.76 7.90
CA MET A 124 8.52 5.65 8.78
C MET A 124 9.81 5.86 9.59
N LYS A 125 9.77 5.41 10.84
CA LYS A 125 10.86 5.39 11.80
C LYS A 125 10.83 4.05 12.56
N PRO A 126 11.16 2.94 11.87
CA PRO A 126 11.11 1.62 12.47
C PRO A 126 12.22 1.44 13.52
N SER A 127 12.11 0.39 14.33
CA SER A 127 13.21 -0.06 15.21
C SER A 127 14.43 -0.48 14.37
N GLU A 128 15.65 -0.34 14.91
CA GLU A 128 16.92 -0.52 14.18
C GLU A 128 17.06 -1.86 13.42
N ASN A 129 16.41 -2.92 13.89
CA ASN A 129 16.45 -4.26 13.29
C ASN A 129 15.08 -4.75 12.78
N ALA A 130 14.11 -3.85 12.63
CA ALA A 130 12.80 -4.26 12.15
C ALA A 130 12.87 -4.64 10.67
N LYS A 131 12.32 -5.80 10.31
CA LYS A 131 12.21 -6.25 8.92
C LYS A 131 11.04 -5.56 8.25
N ILE A 132 11.26 -4.98 7.07
CA ILE A 132 10.29 -4.16 6.37
C ILE A 132 9.84 -4.84 5.07
N GLY A 133 8.56 -5.22 5.03
CA GLY A 133 7.93 -5.79 3.85
C GLY A 133 6.98 -4.80 3.19
N VAL A 134 6.89 -4.83 1.86
CA VAL A 134 5.90 -4.06 1.11
C VAL A 134 5.06 -4.95 0.20
N PHE A 135 3.74 -4.83 0.28
CA PHE A 135 2.85 -5.46 -0.69
C PHE A 135 2.11 -4.41 -1.53
N ALA A 136 1.83 -4.76 -2.77
CA ALA A 136 1.04 -3.95 -3.68
C ALA A 136 -0.10 -4.76 -4.28
N THR A 137 -1.22 -4.09 -4.55
CA THR A 137 -2.32 -4.65 -5.36
C THR A 137 -2.46 -3.91 -6.68
N GLY A 138 -2.86 -4.60 -7.74
CA GLY A 138 -3.11 -3.96 -9.03
C GLY A 138 -3.67 -4.95 -10.05
N SER A 139 -3.73 -4.54 -11.32
CA SER A 139 -4.23 -5.40 -12.41
C SER A 139 -3.15 -5.88 -13.38
N VAL A 140 -1.96 -5.26 -13.34
CA VAL A 140 -0.86 -5.53 -14.27
C VAL A 140 0.27 -6.21 -13.52
N SER A 141 0.73 -7.36 -14.01
CA SER A 141 1.92 -8.02 -13.46
C SER A 141 3.18 -7.20 -13.73
N ILE A 142 4.11 -7.22 -12.78
CA ILE A 142 5.45 -6.65 -12.95
C ILE A 142 6.42 -7.79 -12.70
N SER A 143 7.19 -8.17 -13.72
CA SER A 143 8.20 -9.24 -13.61
C SER A 143 9.57 -8.72 -13.20
N ASP A 144 9.86 -7.44 -13.47
CA ASP A 144 11.12 -6.81 -13.12
C ASP A 144 11.11 -6.36 -11.66
N ALA A 145 12.05 -6.89 -10.86
CA ALA A 145 12.12 -6.59 -9.43
C ALA A 145 12.45 -5.11 -9.15
N GLY A 146 13.28 -4.48 -9.98
CA GLY A 146 13.63 -3.06 -9.82
C GLY A 146 12.44 -2.14 -10.10
N GLN A 147 11.67 -2.43 -11.14
CA GLN A 147 10.41 -1.75 -11.44
C GLN A 147 9.40 -1.98 -10.32
N LEU A 148 9.26 -3.22 -9.83
CA LEU A 148 8.34 -3.52 -8.73
C LEU A 148 8.70 -2.73 -7.47
N GLN A 149 9.98 -2.71 -7.07
CA GLN A 149 10.46 -1.92 -5.95
C GLN A 149 10.10 -0.44 -6.13
N LYS A 150 10.36 0.11 -7.31
CA LYS A 150 10.09 1.52 -7.62
C LYS A 150 8.61 1.87 -7.56
N GLU A 151 7.73 1.01 -8.07
CA GLU A 151 6.30 1.29 -8.11
C GLU A 151 5.62 1.02 -6.77
N ALA A 152 5.98 -0.06 -6.07
CA ALA A 152 5.32 -0.50 -4.84
C ALA A 152 5.91 0.13 -3.58
N ALA A 153 7.23 0.30 -3.53
CA ALA A 153 7.98 0.71 -2.35
C ALA A 153 8.94 1.87 -2.64
N PRO A 154 8.46 3.00 -3.21
CA PRO A 154 9.31 4.14 -3.48
C PRO A 154 9.78 4.77 -2.16
N LEU A 155 11.08 4.70 -1.91
CA LEU A 155 11.73 5.39 -0.81
C LEU A 155 12.52 6.60 -1.35
N PRO A 156 12.68 7.67 -0.55
CA PRO A 156 13.65 8.72 -0.82
C PRO A 156 15.08 8.15 -0.97
N ASP A 157 15.92 8.76 -1.81
CA ASP A 157 17.29 8.30 -2.07
C ASP A 157 18.17 8.29 -0.79
N ASP A 158 17.85 9.13 0.19
CA ASP A 158 18.52 9.26 1.48
C ASP A 158 17.81 8.49 2.61
N SER A 159 16.82 7.66 2.27
CA SER A 159 16.09 6.86 3.25
C SER A 159 17.03 5.91 4.00
N PRO A 160 17.03 5.92 5.34
CA PRO A 160 17.76 4.94 6.14
C PRO A 160 17.07 3.57 6.17
N ILE A 161 15.87 3.46 5.61
CA ILE A 161 15.06 2.24 5.60
C ILE A 161 15.48 1.35 4.44
N MET A 162 15.69 0.07 4.73
CA MET A 162 15.87 -0.98 3.74
C MET A 162 14.59 -1.81 3.66
N ILE A 163 14.17 -2.15 2.44
CA ILE A 163 13.02 -3.02 2.21
C ILE A 163 13.53 -4.44 2.00
N ASP A 164 13.13 -5.36 2.88
CA ASP A 164 13.60 -6.75 2.90
C ASP A 164 12.83 -7.62 1.91
N ALA A 165 11.55 -7.32 1.67
CA ALA A 165 10.73 -8.06 0.72
C ALA A 165 9.67 -7.16 0.05
N VAL A 166 9.42 -7.40 -1.24
CA VAL A 166 8.32 -6.77 -1.98
C VAL A 166 7.53 -7.79 -2.76
N VAL A 167 6.21 -7.69 -2.72
CA VAL A 167 5.30 -8.52 -3.52
C VAL A 167 4.22 -7.67 -4.19
N LYS A 168 3.80 -8.06 -5.40
CA LYS A 168 2.60 -7.53 -6.04
C LYS A 168 1.62 -8.65 -6.32
N LEU A 169 0.37 -8.40 -5.94
CA LEU A 169 -0.76 -9.29 -6.15
C LEU A 169 -1.72 -8.70 -7.17
N ILE A 170 -2.17 -9.56 -8.08
CA ILE A 170 -3.17 -9.26 -9.11
C ILE A 170 -4.29 -10.32 -9.06
N PRO A 171 -5.50 -10.05 -9.58
CA PRO A 171 -6.68 -10.89 -9.36
C PRO A 171 -6.53 -12.37 -9.75
N GLN A 172 -5.66 -12.69 -10.69
CA GLN A 172 -5.39 -14.05 -11.16
C GLN A 172 -4.36 -14.82 -10.32
N ASP A 173 -3.74 -14.17 -9.34
CA ASP A 173 -2.75 -14.82 -8.49
C ASP A 173 -3.40 -15.75 -7.47
N ASP A 174 -2.70 -16.84 -7.15
CA ASP A 174 -2.91 -17.55 -5.90
C ASP A 174 -2.40 -16.68 -4.75
N THR A 175 -3.34 -15.98 -4.10
CA THR A 175 -3.06 -15.02 -3.06
C THR A 175 -2.43 -15.69 -1.84
N ASP A 176 -2.94 -16.83 -1.41
CA ASP A 176 -2.46 -17.53 -0.22
C ASP A 176 -1.02 -18.01 -0.43
N SER A 177 -0.76 -18.65 -1.58
CA SER A 177 0.60 -19.11 -1.90
C SER A 177 1.59 -17.95 -2.04
N LYS A 178 1.19 -16.84 -2.68
CA LYS A 178 2.09 -15.67 -2.83
C LYS A 178 2.36 -14.96 -1.51
N CYS A 179 1.34 -14.77 -0.67
CA CYS A 179 1.51 -14.17 0.65
C CYS A 179 2.42 -15.02 1.54
N ALA A 180 2.24 -16.35 1.54
CA ALA A 180 3.09 -17.25 2.30
C ALA A 180 4.56 -17.17 1.86
N VAL A 181 4.82 -17.13 0.55
CA VAL A 181 6.19 -16.95 0.01
C VAL A 181 6.76 -15.59 0.40
N PHE A 182 5.95 -14.53 0.31
CA PHE A 182 6.34 -13.18 0.71
C PHE A 182 6.72 -13.12 2.20
N VAL A 183 5.87 -13.64 3.10
CA VAL A 183 6.14 -13.68 4.54
C VAL A 183 7.37 -14.53 4.85
N THR A 184 7.50 -15.70 4.22
CA THR A 184 8.69 -16.55 4.40
C THR A 184 9.97 -15.82 3.99
N THR A 185 9.93 -15.07 2.88
CA THR A 185 11.08 -14.27 2.41
C THR A 185 11.39 -13.14 3.37
N LEU A 186 10.36 -12.42 3.83
CA LEU A 186 10.49 -11.31 4.77
C LEU A 186 11.08 -11.76 6.11
N LEU A 187 10.81 -12.99 6.56
CA LEU A 187 11.25 -13.48 7.85
C LEU A 187 12.68 -14.08 7.84
N GLN A 188 13.31 -14.27 6.68
CA GLN A 188 14.71 -14.71 6.58
C GLN A 188 15.69 -13.61 6.98
#